data_AF-A0A2D4KDL9-F1
#
_entry.id   AF-A0A2D4KDL9-F1
#
_cell.length_a   1.000
_cell.length_b   1.000
_cell.length_c   1.000
_cell.angle_alpha   90.00
_cell.angle_beta   90.00
_cell.angle_gamma   90.00
#
_symmetry.space_group_name_H-M   'P 1'
#
loop_
_entity.id
_entity.type
_entity.pdbx_description
1 polymer ?
#
loop_
_entity_poly.entity_id
_entity_poly.type
_entity_poly.pdbx_seq_one_letter_code
_entity_poly.pdbx_strand_id
1 'polypeptide(L)'
;MFYYQDVKCREEMYDKDIILLQIGAAFMDPNSFLLLILKRYELLNAFKKTVPTKHQDFNKKCNTLIEEMLQVLIYVVGERYVPGVSNVTKDYVTMREIIHLLCIEPMAHS
;
A
#
# COMPACT_ATOMS: atom_id res chain seq x y z
N MET A 1 -12.78 15.54 2.44
CA MET A 1 -12.00 14.38 2.92
C MET A 1 -12.76 13.04 2.88
N PHE A 2 -14.08 13.01 2.61
CA PHE A 2 -14.87 11.76 2.61
C PHE A 2 -14.92 10.99 1.27
N TYR A 3 -14.44 11.58 0.16
CA TYR A 3 -14.53 10.97 -1.17
C TYR A 3 -13.36 10.05 -1.52
N TYR A 4 -12.26 10.07 -0.75
CA TYR A 4 -11.06 9.32 -1.08
C TYR A 4 -11.21 7.80 -0.81
N GLN A 5 -12.10 7.44 0.11
CA GLN A 5 -12.42 6.05 0.46
C GLN A 5 -13.73 5.57 -0.15
N ASP A 6 -14.48 6.45 -0.83
CA ASP A 6 -15.69 6.05 -1.52
C ASP A 6 -15.32 5.12 -2.68
N VAL A 7 -15.95 3.94 -2.73
CA VAL A 7 -15.67 2.88 -3.71
C VAL A 7 -15.78 3.42 -5.13
N LYS A 8 -16.64 4.42 -5.36
CA LYS A 8 -16.86 5.06 -6.66
C LYS A 8 -15.67 5.91 -7.15
N CYS A 9 -14.82 6.40 -6.24
CA CYS A 9 -13.68 7.26 -6.58
C CYS A 9 -12.33 6.58 -6.32
N ARG A 10 -12.34 5.36 -5.77
CA ARG A 10 -11.14 4.60 -5.43
C ARG A 10 -10.21 4.36 -6.63
N GLU A 11 -10.79 3.94 -7.76
CA GLU A 11 -10.05 3.70 -9.01
C GLU A 11 -9.41 4.98 -9.58
N GLU A 12 -10.08 6.12 -9.41
CA GLU A 12 -9.64 7.42 -9.94
C GLU A 12 -8.69 8.17 -9.01
N MET A 13 -8.61 7.78 -7.73
CA MET A 13 -7.80 8.48 -6.72
C MET A 13 -6.76 7.56 -6.09
N TYR A 14 -7.17 6.65 -5.19
CA TYR A 14 -6.25 5.83 -4.40
C TYR A 14 -5.38 4.94 -5.29
N ASP A 15 -5.98 4.30 -6.29
CA ASP A 15 -5.25 3.38 -7.16
C ASP A 15 -4.25 4.14 -8.06
N LYS A 16 -4.59 5.37 -8.48
CA LYS A 16 -3.68 6.25 -9.23
C LYS A 16 -2.50 6.71 -8.35
N ASP A 17 -2.74 7.02 -7.09
CA ASP A 17 -1.68 7.40 -6.15
C ASP A 17 -0.73 6.22 -5.86
N ILE A 18 -1.26 4.99 -5.75
CA ILE A 18 -0.42 3.79 -5.63
C ILE A 18 0.40 3.57 -6.90
N ILE A 19 -0.19 3.73 -8.09
CA ILE A 19 0.55 3.65 -9.36
C ILE A 19 1.67 4.70 -9.40
N LEU A 20 1.38 5.95 -9.00
CA LEU A 20 2.37 7.02 -8.96
C LEU A 20 3.52 6.68 -8.00
N LEU A 21 3.21 6.10 -6.83
CA LEU A 21 4.21 5.61 -5.88
C LEU A 21 5.05 4.47 -6.46
N GLN A 22 4.43 3.52 -7.18
CA GLN A 22 5.15 2.43 -7.85
C GLN A 22 6.09 2.95 -8.94
N ILE A 23 5.66 3.93 -9.72
CA ILE A 23 6.49 4.61 -10.73
C ILE A 23 7.67 5.30 -10.02
N GLY A 24 7.41 6.09 -8.97
CA GLY A 24 8.46 6.74 -8.19
C GLY A 24 9.45 5.75 -7.60
N ALA A 25 8.97 4.63 -7.05
CA ALA A 25 9.81 3.55 -6.53
C ALA A 25 10.68 2.90 -7.61
N ALA A 26 10.21 2.80 -8.85
CA ALA A 26 10.98 2.25 -9.96
C ALA A 26 12.12 3.18 -10.43
N PHE A 27 11.97 4.49 -10.25
CA PHE A 27 12.99 5.49 -10.64
C PHE A 27 13.95 5.89 -9.52
N MET A 28 13.70 5.46 -8.28
CA MET A 28 14.52 5.81 -7.11
C MET A 28 15.33 4.63 -6.60
N ASP A 29 16.43 4.92 -5.90
CA ASP A 29 17.13 3.91 -5.10
C ASP A 29 16.19 3.38 -3.98
N PRO A 30 16.11 2.05 -3.78
CA PRO A 30 15.19 1.46 -2.79
C PRO A 30 15.38 1.99 -1.37
N ASN A 31 16.61 2.27 -0.93
CA ASN A 31 16.88 2.78 0.42
C ASN A 31 16.39 4.22 0.56
N SER A 32 16.58 5.02 -0.49
CA SER A 32 16.11 6.40 -0.55
C SER A 32 14.59 6.49 -0.55
N PHE A 33 13.92 5.58 -1.27
CA PHE A 33 12.46 5.47 -1.26
C PHE A 33 11.92 5.07 0.13
N LEU A 34 12.51 4.03 0.75
CA LEU A 34 12.15 3.62 2.12
C LEU A 34 12.35 4.74 3.13
N LEU A 35 13.43 5.51 3.00
CA LEU A 35 13.70 6.66 3.87
C LEU A 35 12.63 7.76 3.72
N LEU A 36 12.18 8.03 2.49
CA LEU A 36 11.09 8.99 2.23
C LEU A 36 9.76 8.52 2.80
N ILE A 37 9.44 7.22 2.68
CA ILE A 37 8.26 6.62 3.32
C ILE A 37 8.35 6.77 4.84
N LEU A 38 9.47 6.36 5.46
CA LEU A 38 9.67 6.50 6.90
C LEU A 38 9.56 7.95 7.38
N LYS A 39 10.03 8.90 6.57
CA LYS A 39 9.91 10.33 6.86
C LYS A 39 8.45 10.79 6.77
N ARG A 40 7.69 10.33 5.78
CA ARG A 40 6.26 10.68 5.58
C ARG A 40 5.39 10.27 6.76
N TYR A 41 5.68 9.12 7.38
CA TYR A 41 4.97 8.64 8.58
C TYR A 41 5.59 9.15 9.89
N GLU A 42 6.60 10.03 9.83
CA GLU A 42 7.33 10.56 10.97
C GLU A 42 7.99 9.47 11.87
N LEU A 43 8.19 8.27 11.32
CA LEU A 43 8.69 7.10 12.03
C LEU A 43 10.22 7.08 12.16
N LEU A 44 10.94 7.96 11.45
CA LEU A 44 12.41 8.05 11.52
C LEU A 44 12.91 8.18 12.97
N ASN A 45 12.24 9.01 13.77
CA ASN A 45 12.62 9.22 15.16
C ASN A 45 12.20 8.05 16.05
N ALA A 46 11.12 7.35 15.70
CA ALA A 46 10.64 6.17 16.42
C ALA A 46 11.63 5.00 16.28
N PHE A 47 12.14 4.75 15.08
CA PHE A 47 13.14 3.68 14.85
C PHE A 47 14.54 4.05 15.35
N LYS A 48 14.91 5.34 15.34
CA LYS A 48 16.21 5.80 15.88
C LYS A 48 16.25 5.81 17.41
N LYS A 49 15.13 6.09 18.07
CA LYS A 49 15.03 6.06 19.53
C LYS A 49 14.73 4.63 19.98
N THR A 50 15.76 3.87 20.33
CA THR A 50 15.65 2.64 21.14
C THR A 50 15.27 2.97 22.58
N VAL A 51 14.24 3.80 22.81
CA VAL A 51 13.84 4.21 24.15
C VAL A 51 12.55 3.46 24.49
N PRO A 52 12.55 2.63 25.56
CA PRO A 52 11.34 1.98 26.04
C PRO A 52 10.45 3.08 26.61
N THR A 53 9.57 3.60 25.76
CA THR A 53 8.72 4.73 26.12
C THR A 53 7.63 4.19 27.03
N LYS A 54 7.70 4.56 28.31
CA LYS A 54 6.78 4.15 29.39
C LYS A 54 5.34 4.64 29.21
N HIS A 55 5.00 5.23 28.06
CA HIS A 55 3.68 5.78 27.73
C HIS A 55 2.98 4.90 26.70
N GLN A 56 2.01 4.12 27.18
CA GLN A 56 1.26 3.14 26.41
C GLN A 56 0.53 3.78 25.20
N ASP A 57 0.09 5.03 25.32
CA ASP A 57 -0.65 5.74 24.26
C ASP A 57 0.26 6.21 23.11
N PHE A 58 1.50 6.57 23.40
CA PHE A 58 2.49 6.90 22.36
C PHE A 58 2.83 5.66 21.52
N ASN A 59 2.96 4.50 22.18
CA ASN A 59 3.23 3.23 21.52
C ASN A 59 2.06 2.79 20.62
N LYS A 60 0.81 2.97 21.09
CA LYS A 60 -0.37 2.68 20.25
C LYS A 60 -0.42 3.53 18.99
N LYS A 61 -0.21 4.85 19.12
CA LYS A 61 -0.18 5.76 17.95
C LYS A 61 0.95 5.40 16.98
N CYS A 62 2.13 5.06 17.50
CA CYS A 62 3.26 4.65 16.68
C CYS A 62 2.97 3.34 15.93
N ASN A 63 2.35 2.36 16.59
CA ASN A 63 1.92 1.11 15.95
C ASN A 63 0.93 1.36 14.82
N THR A 64 -0.08 2.21 15.01
CA THR A 64 -1.02 2.58 13.94
C THR A 64 -0.31 3.18 12.72
N LEU A 65 0.66 4.08 12.94
CA LEU A 65 1.44 4.66 11.84
C LEU A 65 2.32 3.62 11.13
N ILE A 66 2.88 2.66 11.88
CA ILE A 66 3.64 1.54 11.31
C ILE A 66 2.71 0.66 10.47
N GLU A 67 1.52 0.33 10.95
CA GLU A 67 0.52 -0.44 10.21
C GLU A 67 0.12 0.26 8.91
N GLU A 68 -0.19 1.56 8.95
CA GLU A 68 -0.52 2.34 7.75
C GLU A 68 0.65 2.42 6.76
N MET A 69 1.88 2.57 7.24
CA MET A 69 3.09 2.56 6.42
C MET A 69 3.30 1.20 5.75
N LEU A 70 3.17 0.11 6.51
CA LEU A 70 3.30 -1.26 6.02
C LEU A 70 2.22 -1.56 5.00
N GLN A 71 0.98 -1.09 5.23
CA GLN A 71 -0.11 -1.24 4.27
C GLN A 71 0.22 -0.60 2.92
N VAL A 72 0.78 0.63 2.92
CA VAL A 72 1.22 1.29 1.68
C VAL A 72 2.35 0.52 1.01
N LEU A 73 3.33 0.02 1.77
CA LEU A 73 4.41 -0.81 1.20
C LEU A 73 3.87 -2.10 0.57
N ILE A 74 2.91 -2.77 1.23
CA ILE A 74 2.24 -3.96 0.70
C ILE A 74 1.53 -3.64 -0.61
N TYR A 75 0.81 -2.52 -0.70
CA TYR A 75 0.16 -2.14 -1.96
C TYR A 75 1.15 -1.79 -3.06
N VAL A 76 2.22 -1.03 -2.75
CA VAL A 76 3.23 -0.67 -3.74
C VAL A 76 3.93 -1.92 -4.30
N VAL A 77 4.24 -2.92 -3.47
CA VAL A 77 4.95 -4.12 -3.91
C VAL A 77 4.01 -5.21 -4.43
N GLY A 78 2.84 -5.37 -3.83
CA GLY A 78 1.91 -6.48 -4.07
C GLY A 78 0.84 -6.21 -5.12
N GLU A 79 0.32 -4.98 -5.23
CA GLU A 79 -0.74 -4.62 -6.19
C GLU A 79 -0.14 -4.17 -7.52
N ARG A 80 0.69 -5.02 -8.14
CA ARG A 80 1.39 -4.73 -9.40
C ARG A 80 0.74 -5.40 -10.61
N TYR A 81 -0.58 -5.30 -10.72
CA TYR A 81 -1.38 -5.91 -11.79
C TYR A 81 -1.81 -4.91 -12.88
N VAL A 82 -1.17 -3.75 -12.93
CA VAL A 82 -1.43 -2.72 -13.96
C VAL A 82 -0.43 -2.90 -15.12
N PRO A 83 -0.90 -3.27 -16.33
CA PRO A 83 -0.03 -3.36 -17.50
C PRO A 83 0.66 -2.02 -17.78
N GLY A 84 1.96 -2.05 -18.08
CA GLY A 84 2.76 -0.85 -18.36
C GLY A 84 3.48 -0.25 -17.16
N VAL A 85 3.03 -0.53 -15.93
CA VAL A 85 3.72 -0.18 -14.67
C VAL A 85 4.46 -1.38 -14.09
N SER A 86 3.93 -2.58 -14.34
CA SER A 86 4.50 -3.87 -13.96
C SER A 86 4.62 -4.78 -15.18
N ASN A 87 5.50 -5.77 -15.09
CA ASN A 87 5.70 -6.78 -16.12
C ASN A 87 4.64 -7.89 -15.99
N VAL A 88 3.37 -7.54 -16.20
CA VAL A 88 2.22 -8.45 -16.13
C VAL A 88 1.52 -8.55 -17.47
N THR A 89 1.09 -9.77 -17.83
CA THR A 89 0.25 -10.02 -19.01
C THR A 89 -1.23 -9.82 -18.66
N LYS A 90 -2.07 -9.63 -19.68
CA LYS A 90 -3.53 -9.48 -19.50
C LYS A 90 -4.14 -10.67 -18.76
N ASP A 91 -3.64 -11.88 -19.00
CA ASP A 91 -4.13 -13.10 -18.34
C ASP A 91 -3.95 -13.05 -16.81
N TYR A 92 -2.84 -12.50 -16.32
CA TYR A 92 -2.64 -12.32 -14.87
C TYR A 92 -3.59 -11.30 -14.26
N VAL A 93 -3.95 -10.26 -15.01
CA VAL A 93 -4.95 -9.27 -14.58
C VAL A 93 -6.32 -9.94 -14.45
N THR A 94 -6.73 -10.69 -15.47
CA THR A 94 -7.99 -11.44 -15.45
C THR A 94 -8.01 -12.50 -14.35
N MET A 95 -6.90 -13.20 -14.11
CA MET A 95 -6.79 -14.17 -13.01
C MET A 95 -7.00 -13.51 -11.65
N ARG A 96 -6.40 -12.33 -11.40
CA ARG A 96 -6.63 -11.55 -10.18
C ARG A 96 -8.11 -11.17 -10.02
N GLU A 97 -8.76 -10.72 -11.08
CA GLU A 97 -10.18 -10.36 -11.05
C GLU A 97 -11.06 -11.57 -10.70
N ILE A 98 -10.79 -12.73 -11.30
CA ILE A 98 -11.48 -13.99 -10.98
C ILE A 98 -11.31 -14.35 -9.50
N ILE A 99 -10.08 -14.29 -8.98
CA ILE A 99 -9.80 -14.57 -7.56
C ILE A 99 -10.59 -13.62 -6.66
N HIS A 100 -10.58 -12.32 -6.96
CA HIS A 100 -11.32 -11.32 -6.18
C HIS A 100 -12.82 -11.58 -6.19
N LEU A 101 -13.40 -11.93 -7.35
CA LEU A 101 -14.82 -12.27 -7.46
C LEU A 101 -15.17 -13.49 -6.59
N LEU A 102 -14.35 -14.55 -6.63
CA LEU A 102 -14.54 -15.76 -5.81
C LEU A 102 -14.40 -15.50 -4.30
N CYS A 103 -13.60 -14.51 -3.90
CA CYS A 103 -13.48 -14.10 -2.49
C CYS A 103 -14.70 -13.33 -1.99
N ILE A 104 -15.48 -12.70 -2.87
CA ILE A 104 -16.70 -11.97 -2.52
C ILE A 104 -17.87 -12.94 -2.36
N GLU A 105 -18.06 -13.82 -3.35
CA GLU A 105 -19.12 -14.83 -3.32
C GLU A 105 -18.67 -16.10 -4.06
N PRO A 106 -18.91 -17.30 -3.49
CA PRO A 106 -18.65 -18.54 -4.20
C PRO A 106 -19.61 -18.66 -5.39
N MET A 107 -19.08 -18.49 -6.62
CA MET A 107 -19.86 -18.69 -7.83
C MET A 107 -20.16 -20.19 -8.01
N ALA A 108 -21.42 -20.57 -7.82
CA ALA A 108 -21.87 -21.96 -7.93
C ALA A 108 -22.06 -22.37 -9.40
N HIS A 109 -20.98 -22.63 -10.14
CA HIS A 109 -21.07 -23.30 -11.44
C HIS A 109 -19.87 -24.23 -11.70
N SER A 110 -20.18 -25.52 -11.80
CA SER A 110 -19.55 -26.47 -12.75
C SER A 110 -20.66 -27.26 -13.42
#